data_AF-A0A373A136-F1
#
_entry.id   AF-A0A373A136-F1
#
_cell.length_a   1.000
_cell.length_b   1.000
_cell.length_c   1.000
_cell.angle_alpha   90.00
_cell.angle_beta   90.00
_cell.angle_gamma   90.00
#
_symmetry.space_group_name_H-M   'P 1'
#
loop_
_entity.id
_entity.type
_entity.pdbx_description
1 polymer ?
#
loop_
_entity_poly.entity_id
_entity_poly.type
_entity_poly.pdbx_seq_one_letter_code
_entity_poly.pdbx_strand_id
1 'polypeptide(L)'
;MNKIKAAVAVAAALAGIGLAAAPASAAITSPAHCGSTIFGGDFLCGGDYGVGGQAFHTFQDGTQQVFVVGTDHAMWTRWTIGNSSNLSAWTRMGGNLVSRITIVSSNQSGALTLSARGADGYQQYIDRNSGGGWSGWYTYGVPKG
;
A
#
# COMPACT_ATOMS: atom_id res chain seq x y z
N MET A 1 -29.44 57.22 49.54
CA MET A 1 -28.13 57.01 50.22
C MET A 1 -28.41 55.93 51.26
N ASN A 2 -28.01 54.66 51.14
CA ASN A 2 -26.65 54.11 51.14
C ASN A 2 -26.58 52.72 50.47
N LYS A 3 -25.40 52.38 49.96
CA LYS A 3 -25.04 51.22 49.12
C LYS A 3 -24.72 49.96 49.95
N ILE A 4 -25.23 48.78 49.60
CA ILE A 4 -24.70 47.45 50.00
C ILE A 4 -24.99 46.45 48.85
N LYS A 5 -24.10 46.27 47.88
CA LYS A 5 -23.06 45.22 47.73
C LYS A 5 -23.62 43.78 47.72
N ALA A 6 -23.57 43.18 46.54
CA ALA A 6 -23.90 41.78 46.23
C ALA A 6 -22.90 40.78 46.82
N ALA A 7 -23.38 39.59 47.15
CA ALA A 7 -22.58 38.37 47.19
C ALA A 7 -23.44 37.22 46.66
N VAL A 8 -23.06 36.69 45.51
CA VAL A 8 -23.63 35.49 44.89
C VAL A 8 -22.94 34.28 45.52
N ALA A 9 -23.73 33.36 46.05
CA ALA A 9 -23.30 31.99 46.31
C ALA A 9 -24.32 31.08 45.61
N VAL A 10 -23.88 30.41 44.53
CA VAL A 10 -24.67 29.35 43.89
C VAL A 10 -23.92 28.05 44.06
N ALA A 11 -24.65 27.08 44.60
CA ALA A 11 -24.23 25.76 45.01
C ALA A 11 -23.86 24.86 43.82
N ALA A 12 -22.98 23.89 44.10
CA ALA A 12 -22.54 22.85 43.19
C ALA A 12 -23.68 21.90 42.79
N ALA A 13 -23.75 21.54 41.51
CA ALA A 13 -24.49 20.38 41.01
C ALA A 13 -23.56 19.51 40.16
N LEU A 14 -23.60 18.21 40.44
CA LEU A 14 -22.68 17.15 40.00
C LEU A 14 -22.69 16.98 38.47
N ALA A 15 -21.52 17.08 37.84
CA ALA A 15 -21.33 16.73 36.44
C ALA A 15 -21.28 15.20 36.29
N GLY A 16 -22.29 14.63 35.62
CA GLY A 16 -22.26 13.25 35.15
C GLY A 16 -21.20 13.08 34.08
N ILE A 17 -20.24 12.19 34.30
CA ILE A 17 -19.23 11.82 33.31
C ILE A 17 -19.86 10.79 32.38
N GLY A 18 -20.48 11.24 31.29
CA GLY A 18 -20.73 10.39 30.16
C GLY A 18 -19.40 10.03 29.51
N LEU A 19 -19.02 8.74 29.55
CA LEU A 19 -17.98 8.19 28.69
C LEU A 19 -18.52 8.16 27.26
N ALA A 20 -18.51 9.32 26.59
CA ALA A 20 -18.61 9.35 25.14
C ALA A 20 -17.31 8.78 24.59
N ALA A 21 -17.31 7.48 24.24
CA ALA A 21 -16.27 6.91 23.40
C ALA A 21 -16.28 7.71 22.09
N ALA A 22 -15.30 8.61 21.94
CA ALA A 22 -15.07 9.25 20.65
C ALA A 22 -14.91 8.13 19.61
N PRO A 23 -15.55 8.21 18.43
CA PRO A 23 -15.20 7.30 17.36
C PRO A 23 -13.70 7.50 17.14
N ALA A 24 -12.93 6.42 17.16
CA ALA A 24 -11.57 6.45 16.64
C ALA A 24 -11.71 6.80 15.16
N SER A 25 -11.74 8.10 14.84
CA SER A 25 -11.54 8.57 13.49
C SER A 25 -10.18 8.03 13.10
N ALA A 26 -10.18 6.96 12.31
CA ALA A 26 -8.98 6.44 11.68
C ALA A 26 -8.35 7.63 10.97
N ALA A 27 -7.30 8.19 11.58
CA ALA A 27 -6.55 9.25 10.96
C ALA A 27 -6.15 8.71 9.60
N ILE A 28 -6.58 9.39 8.54
CA ILE A 28 -6.12 9.12 7.17
C ILE A 28 -4.64 9.48 7.20
N THR A 29 -3.83 8.53 7.64
CA THR A 29 -2.40 8.70 7.71
C THR A 29 -1.98 8.49 6.27
N SER A 30 -1.72 9.59 5.57
CA SER A 30 -1.22 9.52 4.19
C SER A 30 -0.08 8.51 4.17
N PRO A 31 -0.07 7.58 3.20
CA PRO A 31 0.96 6.56 3.14
C PRO A 31 2.33 7.21 3.08
N ALA A 32 3.30 6.60 3.77
CA ALA A 32 4.67 7.09 3.71
C ALA A 32 5.24 6.83 2.31
N HIS A 33 6.23 7.64 1.94
CA HIS A 33 6.97 7.50 0.69
C HIS A 33 8.34 6.90 1.00
N CYS A 34 8.70 5.87 0.24
CA CYS A 34 9.99 5.20 0.32
C CYS A 34 10.66 5.19 -1.06
N GLY A 35 11.98 5.05 -1.04
CA GLY A 35 12.78 4.81 -2.23
C GLY A 35 13.75 3.66 -2.02
N SER A 36 14.25 3.09 -3.12
CA SER A 36 15.25 2.04 -3.09
C SER A 36 16.63 2.58 -3.43
N THR A 37 17.65 2.27 -2.62
CA THR A 37 19.05 2.61 -2.95
C THR A 37 19.59 1.79 -4.12
N ILE A 38 18.98 0.64 -4.42
CA ILE A 38 19.35 -0.22 -5.54
C ILE A 38 18.51 0.13 -6.77
N PHE A 39 17.18 0.10 -6.64
CA PHE A 39 16.26 0.24 -7.79
C PHE A 39 15.85 1.69 -8.10
N GLY A 40 16.16 2.63 -7.21
CA GLY A 40 15.64 4.00 -7.24
C GLY A 40 14.14 4.07 -7.00
N GLY A 41 13.52 5.18 -7.43
CA GLY A 41 12.07 5.38 -7.41
C GLY A 41 11.54 6.02 -6.13
N ASP A 42 10.29 6.48 -6.21
CA ASP A 42 9.46 6.97 -5.11
C ASP A 42 8.16 6.17 -5.12
N PHE A 43 7.85 5.47 -4.03
CA PHE A 43 6.73 4.54 -3.94
C PHE A 43 6.15 4.48 -2.53
N LEU A 44 4.91 4.02 -2.42
CA LEU A 44 4.18 3.96 -1.16
C LEU A 44 4.71 2.83 -0.27
N CYS A 45 4.80 3.12 1.03
CA CYS A 45 5.27 2.19 2.05
C CYS A 45 4.66 2.49 3.42
N GLY A 46 4.90 1.58 4.37
CA GLY A 46 4.31 1.66 5.71
C GLY A 46 2.82 1.31 5.71
N GLY A 47 2.26 1.11 6.90
CA GLY A 47 0.86 0.69 7.05
C GLY A 47 0.54 -0.54 6.18
N ASP A 48 -0.58 -0.47 5.44
CA ASP A 48 -1.01 -1.53 4.52
C ASP A 48 -0.04 -1.80 3.35
N TYR A 49 0.81 -0.82 2.96
CA TYR A 49 1.83 -0.99 1.91
C TYR A 49 3.07 -1.77 2.37
N GLY A 50 3.14 -2.09 3.67
CA GLY A 50 4.22 -2.89 4.25
C GLY A 50 5.50 -2.09 4.46
N VAL A 51 6.33 -2.59 5.39
CA VAL A 51 7.63 -1.96 5.69
C VAL A 51 8.50 -2.00 4.44
N GLY A 52 8.94 -0.82 3.98
CA GLY A 52 9.74 -0.66 2.78
C GLY A 52 8.97 -0.65 1.46
N GLY A 53 7.70 -1.07 1.38
CA GLY A 53 6.88 -0.91 0.17
C GLY A 53 7.27 -1.74 -1.05
N GLN A 54 8.17 -2.72 -0.90
CA GLN A 54 8.76 -3.49 -2.00
C GLN A 54 8.47 -4.99 -1.89
N ALA A 55 8.19 -5.61 -3.03
CA ALA A 55 8.22 -7.06 -3.22
C ALA A 55 9.30 -7.41 -4.26
N PHE A 56 10.06 -8.48 -4.01
CA PHE A 56 11.17 -8.89 -4.89
C PHE A 56 11.00 -10.33 -5.34
N HIS A 57 11.41 -10.60 -6.58
CA HIS A 57 11.61 -11.94 -7.10
C HIS A 57 12.97 -12.07 -7.75
N THR A 58 13.65 -13.19 -7.55
CA THR A 58 14.90 -13.53 -8.25
C THR A 58 14.62 -14.72 -9.16
N PHE A 59 14.83 -14.52 -10.46
CA PHE A 59 14.70 -15.57 -11.47
C PHE A 59 15.94 -16.47 -11.50
N GLN A 60 15.83 -17.64 -12.12
CA GLN A 60 16.91 -18.63 -12.18
C GLN A 60 18.16 -18.14 -12.90
N ASP A 61 18.01 -17.17 -13.81
CA ASP A 61 19.10 -16.55 -14.55
C ASP A 61 19.85 -15.49 -13.72
N GLY A 62 19.45 -15.25 -12.46
CA GLY A 62 20.01 -14.23 -11.58
C GLY A 62 19.33 -12.86 -11.69
N THR A 63 18.39 -12.69 -12.63
CA THR A 63 17.65 -11.44 -12.78
C THR A 63 16.80 -11.17 -11.53
N GLN A 64 16.97 -9.99 -10.94
CA GLN A 64 16.14 -9.53 -9.83
C GLN A 64 15.09 -8.55 -10.33
N GLN A 65 13.83 -8.81 -10.00
CA GLN A 65 12.71 -7.94 -10.32
C GLN A 65 12.04 -7.42 -9.05
N VAL A 66 11.79 -6.12 -9.01
CA VAL A 66 11.08 -5.44 -7.94
C VAL A 66 9.68 -5.05 -8.38
N PHE A 67 8.74 -5.10 -7.43
CA PHE A 67 7.36 -4.67 -7.58
C PHE A 67 7.02 -3.73 -6.44
N VAL A 68 6.45 -2.58 -6.77
CA VAL A 68 6.09 -1.53 -5.81
C VAL A 68 4.73 -0.95 -6.16
N VAL A 69 4.07 -0.32 -5.17
CA VAL A 69 2.90 0.52 -5.44
C VAL A 69 3.38 1.96 -5.57
N GLY A 70 3.19 2.55 -6.75
CA GLY A 70 3.54 3.94 -7.01
C GLY A 70 2.63 4.90 -6.25
N THR A 71 3.03 6.16 -6.21
CA THR A 71 2.23 7.25 -5.63
C THR A 71 0.89 7.47 -6.36
N ASP A 72 0.79 6.98 -7.59
CA ASP A 72 -0.44 6.91 -8.39
C ASP A 72 -1.33 5.69 -8.07
N HIS A 73 -0.99 4.93 -7.03
CA HIS A 73 -1.68 3.68 -6.63
C HIS A 73 -1.64 2.56 -7.67
N ALA A 74 -0.83 2.69 -8.73
CA ALA A 74 -0.60 1.61 -9.68
C ALA A 74 0.57 0.73 -9.24
N MET A 75 0.58 -0.54 -9.67
CA MET A 75 1.78 -1.36 -9.59
C MET A 75 2.82 -0.89 -10.60
N TRP A 76 4.05 -0.77 -10.14
CA TRP A 76 5.23 -0.51 -10.98
C TRP A 76 6.25 -1.62 -10.79
N THR A 77 6.96 -1.95 -11.86
CA THR A 77 8.03 -2.94 -11.81
C THR A 77 9.28 -2.50 -12.55
N ARG A 78 10.42 -3.00 -12.10
CA ARG A 78 11.74 -2.78 -12.69
C ARG A 78 12.61 -4.00 -12.42
N TRP A 79 13.57 -4.30 -13.28
CA TRP A 79 14.46 -5.45 -13.11
C TRP A 79 15.91 -5.14 -13.50
N THR A 80 16.83 -5.99 -13.06
CA THR A 80 18.25 -5.94 -13.47
C THR A 80 18.41 -6.43 -14.90
N ILE A 81 19.30 -5.80 -15.66
CA ILE A 81 19.62 -6.21 -17.04
C ILE A 81 20.78 -7.18 -17.00
N GLY A 82 20.48 -8.49 -17.08
CA GLY A 82 21.44 -9.57 -16.89
C GLY A 82 22.09 -9.54 -15.50
N ASN A 83 23.29 -10.09 -15.38
CA ASN A 83 24.08 -10.09 -14.14
C ASN A 83 24.80 -8.75 -13.87
N SER A 84 24.28 -7.63 -14.41
CA SER A 84 24.91 -6.31 -14.30
C SER A 84 24.16 -5.41 -13.30
N SER A 85 24.81 -4.32 -12.89
CA SER A 85 24.19 -3.26 -12.09
C SER A 85 23.24 -2.35 -12.90
N ASN A 86 23.04 -2.62 -14.19
CA ASN A 86 22.11 -1.85 -15.00
C ASN A 86 20.67 -2.29 -14.73
N LEU A 87 19.75 -1.33 -14.79
CA LEU A 87 18.33 -1.56 -14.53
C LEU A 87 17.50 -1.19 -15.75
N SER A 88 16.40 -1.92 -15.97
CA SER A 88 15.39 -1.59 -16.98
C SER A 88 14.77 -0.19 -16.75
N ALA A 89 13.92 0.31 -17.62
CA ALA A 89 13.03 1.40 -17.21
C ALA A 89 12.01 0.90 -16.17
N TRP A 90 11.43 1.82 -15.40
CA TRP A 90 10.22 1.52 -14.64
C TRP A 90 9.04 1.30 -15.59
N THR A 91 8.32 0.20 -15.41
CA THR A 91 7.16 -0.17 -16.21
C THR A 91 5.90 -0.14 -15.36
N ARG A 92 4.89 0.62 -15.81
CA ARG A 92 3.58 0.68 -15.17
C ARG A 92 2.75 -0.54 -15.54
N MET A 93 2.26 -1.24 -14.53
CA MET A 93 1.44 -2.46 -14.66
C MET A 93 -0.05 -2.20 -14.40
N GLY A 94 -0.43 -0.95 -14.09
CA GLY A 94 -1.80 -0.56 -13.80
C GLY A 94 -2.29 -1.01 -12.43
N GLY A 95 -3.60 -1.17 -12.28
CA GLY A 95 -4.27 -1.42 -11.00
C GLY A 95 -4.61 -0.13 -10.25
N ASN A 96 -5.29 -0.30 -9.12
CA ASN A 96 -5.61 0.76 -8.15
C ASN A 96 -5.52 0.14 -6.75
N LEU A 97 -4.31 0.13 -6.20
CA LEU A 97 -3.91 -0.73 -5.07
C LEU A 97 -3.76 0.08 -3.77
N VAL A 98 -4.28 -0.47 -2.69
CA VAL A 98 -4.27 0.13 -1.34
C VAL A 98 -3.55 -0.75 -0.31
N SER A 99 -2.76 -1.72 -0.78
CA SER A 99 -1.92 -2.55 0.09
C SER A 99 -0.63 -2.97 -0.61
N ARG A 100 0.25 -3.60 0.16
CA ARG A 100 1.48 -4.22 -0.33
C ARG A 100 1.18 -5.22 -1.44
N ILE A 101 2.13 -5.33 -2.36
CA ILE A 101 2.17 -6.39 -3.35
C ILE A 101 2.74 -7.64 -2.67
N THR A 102 2.12 -8.78 -2.96
CA THR A 102 2.53 -10.10 -2.48
C THR A 102 2.67 -11.04 -3.66
N ILE A 103 3.79 -11.76 -3.74
CA ILE A 103 3.95 -12.85 -4.70
C ILE A 103 3.32 -14.08 -4.07
N VAL A 104 2.18 -14.53 -4.59
CA VAL A 104 1.43 -15.66 -4.03
C VAL A 104 1.78 -16.98 -4.69
N SER A 105 2.34 -16.95 -5.91
CA SER A 105 2.88 -18.11 -6.58
C SER A 105 4.11 -17.73 -7.41
N SER A 106 5.07 -18.65 -7.50
CA SER A 106 6.21 -18.54 -8.40
C SER A 106 6.67 -19.93 -8.82
N ASN A 107 7.16 -20.07 -10.04
CA ASN A 107 7.76 -21.33 -10.50
C ASN A 107 9.13 -21.11 -11.16
N GLN A 108 9.85 -22.21 -11.35
CA GLN A 108 11.19 -22.22 -11.96
C GLN A 108 11.19 -21.68 -13.39
N SER A 109 10.08 -21.82 -14.12
CA SER A 109 9.92 -21.32 -15.48
C SER A 109 9.65 -19.80 -15.54
N GLY A 110 9.64 -19.10 -14.39
CA GLY A 110 9.43 -17.66 -14.32
C GLY A 110 7.97 -17.21 -14.37
N ALA A 111 7.01 -18.12 -14.29
CA ALA A 111 5.61 -17.74 -14.11
C ALA A 111 5.38 -17.29 -12.66
N LEU A 112 4.65 -16.19 -12.49
CA LEU A 112 4.36 -15.57 -11.21
C LEU A 112 2.88 -15.25 -11.09
N THR A 113 2.32 -15.34 -9.88
CA THR A 113 1.06 -14.68 -9.54
C THR A 113 1.33 -13.68 -8.44
N LEU A 114 0.98 -12.43 -8.69
CA LEU A 114 1.06 -11.34 -7.73
C LEU A 114 -0.34 -10.97 -7.27
N SER A 115 -0.46 -10.49 -6.04
CA SER A 115 -1.72 -10.03 -5.48
C SER A 115 -1.53 -8.78 -4.64
N ALA A 116 -2.54 -7.91 -4.66
CA ALA A 116 -2.66 -6.75 -3.77
C ALA A 116 -4.15 -6.41 -3.58
N ARG A 117 -4.49 -5.72 -2.50
CA ARG A 117 -5.85 -5.25 -2.26
C ARG A 117 -6.13 -4.03 -3.15
N GLY A 118 -7.23 -4.05 -3.87
CA GLY A 118 -7.71 -2.92 -4.65
C GLY A 118 -8.39 -1.87 -3.77
N ALA A 119 -8.54 -0.64 -4.27
CA ALA A 119 -9.29 0.42 -3.62
C ALA A 119 -10.78 0.09 -3.43
N ASP A 120 -11.29 -0.88 -4.19
CA ASP A 120 -12.61 -1.49 -4.03
C ASP A 120 -12.70 -2.46 -2.83
N GLY A 121 -11.59 -2.69 -2.12
CA GLY A 121 -11.50 -3.57 -0.96
C GLY A 121 -11.29 -5.05 -1.31
N TYR A 122 -11.35 -5.42 -2.60
CA TYR A 122 -11.19 -6.80 -3.03
C TYR A 122 -9.73 -7.16 -3.27
N GLN A 123 -9.41 -8.44 -3.11
CA GLN A 123 -8.10 -8.96 -3.46
C GLN A 123 -8.00 -9.07 -4.98
N GLN A 124 -7.06 -8.33 -5.55
CA GLN A 124 -6.75 -8.29 -6.98
C GLN A 124 -5.51 -9.15 -7.25
N TYR A 125 -5.42 -9.67 -8.47
CA TYR A 125 -4.37 -10.55 -8.93
C TYR A 125 -3.90 -10.15 -10.33
N ILE A 126 -2.63 -10.42 -10.61
CA ILE A 126 -2.04 -10.29 -11.93
C ILE A 126 -1.04 -11.43 -12.13
N ASP A 127 -1.06 -12.04 -13.30
CA ASP A 127 -0.18 -13.17 -13.63
C ASP A 127 0.88 -12.76 -14.62
N ARG A 128 2.08 -13.31 -14.42
CA ARG A 128 3.15 -13.36 -15.40
C ARG A 128 3.24 -14.78 -15.94
N ASN A 129 3.24 -14.95 -17.26
CA ASN A 129 3.56 -16.23 -17.88
C ASN A 129 5.08 -16.46 -17.96
N SER A 130 5.50 -17.68 -18.28
CA SER A 130 6.92 -18.03 -18.40
C SER A 130 7.65 -17.26 -19.51
N GLY A 131 6.93 -16.78 -20.53
CA GLY A 131 7.46 -15.93 -21.60
C GLY A 131 7.60 -14.45 -21.22
N GLY A 132 7.28 -14.07 -19.97
CA GLY A 132 7.36 -12.70 -19.48
C GLY A 132 6.19 -11.79 -19.82
N GLY A 133 5.16 -12.33 -20.48
CA GLY A 133 3.90 -11.62 -20.71
C GLY A 133 3.06 -11.55 -19.44
N TRP A 134 2.34 -10.45 -19.28
CA TRP A 134 1.48 -10.20 -18.13
C TRP A 134 0.00 -10.20 -18.52
N SER A 135 -0.85 -10.70 -17.63
CA SER A 135 -2.31 -10.56 -17.77
C SER A 135 -2.78 -9.14 -17.44
N GLY A 136 -4.05 -8.84 -17.72
CA GLY A 136 -4.77 -7.78 -17.01
C GLY A 136 -4.94 -8.12 -15.52
N TRP A 137 -5.25 -7.10 -14.72
CA TRP A 137 -5.67 -7.29 -13.33
C TRP A 137 -7.04 -7.97 -13.26
N TYR A 138 -7.20 -8.89 -12.33
CA TYR A 138 -8.44 -9.63 -12.14
C TYR A 138 -8.71 -9.93 -10.66
N THR A 139 -9.98 -10.18 -10.32
CA THR A 139 -10.41 -10.76 -9.05
C THR A 139 -10.90 -12.18 -9.28
N TYR A 140 -10.83 -13.04 -8.25
CA TYR A 140 -11.51 -14.33 -8.34
C TYR A 140 -13.03 -14.11 -8.42
N GLY A 141 -13.67 -14.69 -9.44
CA GLY A 141 -15.09 -14.49 -9.73
C GLY A 141 -15.37 -13.50 -10.87
N VAL A 142 -14.35 -12.80 -11.38
CA VAL A 142 -14.42 -12.02 -12.61
C VAL A 142 -13.49 -12.66 -13.65
N PRO A 143 -13.96 -12.94 -14.89
CA PRO A 143 -13.11 -13.50 -15.94
C PRO A 143 -11.87 -12.63 -16.20
N LYS A 144 -10.72 -13.27 -16.45
CA LYS A 144 -9.50 -12.57 -16.89
C LYS A 144 -9.75 -12.00 -18.29
N GLY A 145 -9.64 -10.68 -18.42
CA GLY A 145 -9.62 -9.97 -19.71
C GLY A 145 -8.23 -9.95 -20.34
#